data_AF-A0AA96LM37-F1
#
_entry.id   AF-A0AA96LM37-F1
#
_cell.length_a   1.000
_cell.length_b   1.000
_cell.length_c   1.000
_cell.angle_alpha   90.00
_cell.angle_beta   90.00
_cell.angle_gamma   90.00
#
_symmetry.space_group_name_H-M   'P 1'
#
loop_
_entity.id
_entity.type
_entity.pdbx_description
1 polymer ?
#
loop_
_entity_poly.entity_id
_entity_poly.type
_entity_poly.pdbx_seq_one_letter_code
_entity_poly.pdbx_strand_id
1 'polypeptide(L)'
;MKHAISTYLYQCIQMVMVVTMAFMISTVSRSSSIAIALSIGIMFAGTSIVGFLSQYKWAKYYLFENTDLTQYLNGAPNIVGMSLSFSVKVIILYFVIFNVCTWLVFRKKDVTA
;
A
#
# COMPACT_ATOMS: atom_id res chain seq x y z
N MET A 1 16.14 7.81 20.54
CA MET A 1 16.84 7.21 19.38
C MET A 1 16.18 5.92 18.88
N LYS A 2 15.96 4.89 19.71
CA LYS A 2 15.34 3.62 19.25
C LYS A 2 13.99 3.77 18.53
N HIS A 3 13.10 4.63 19.04
CA HIS A 3 11.81 4.92 18.37
C HIS A 3 11.96 5.57 16.99
N ALA A 4 12.92 6.49 16.81
CA ALA A 4 13.12 7.17 15.53
C ALA A 4 13.51 6.17 14.43
N ILE A 5 14.43 5.24 14.74
CA ILE A 5 14.87 4.20 13.80
C ILE A 5 13.69 3.32 13.35
N SER A 6 12.85 2.87 14.28
CA SER A 6 11.67 2.07 13.93
C SER A 6 10.66 2.84 13.08
N THR A 7 10.43 4.12 13.37
CA THR A 7 9.54 4.96 12.54
C THR A 7 10.04 5.07 11.11
N TYR A 8 11.33 5.34 10.90
CA TYR A 8 11.89 5.41 9.55
C TYR A 8 11.80 4.08 8.80
N LEU A 9 12.07 2.94 9.46
CA LEU A 9 11.92 1.62 8.86
C LEU A 9 10.50 1.37 8.37
N TYR A 10 9.49 1.73 9.17
CA TYR A 10 8.09 1.58 8.82
C TYR A 10 7.67 2.49 7.67
N GLN A 11 8.15 3.74 7.66
CA GLN A 11 7.92 4.67 6.55
C GLN A 11 8.60 4.20 5.25
N CYS A 12 9.78 3.57 5.33
CA CYS A 12 10.41 2.97 4.16
C CYS A 12 9.54 1.87 3.54
N ILE A 13 8.93 1.00 4.37
CA ILE A 13 8.01 -0.05 3.87
C ILE A 13 6.80 0.60 3.18
N GLN A 14 6.22 1.64 3.78
CA GLN A 14 5.13 2.39 3.17
C GLN A 14 5.52 3.02 1.84
N MET A 15 6.71 3.63 1.76
CA MET A 15 7.23 4.23 0.54
C MET A 15 7.39 3.18 -0.57
N VAL A 16 7.97 2.01 -0.27
CA VAL A 16 8.10 0.91 -1.25
C VAL A 16 6.74 0.51 -1.81
N MET A 17 5.71 0.43 -0.97
CA MET A 17 4.35 0.10 -1.42
C MET A 17 3.75 1.17 -2.32
N VAL A 18 3.90 2.45 -1.97
CA VAL A 18 3.41 3.57 -2.81
C VAL A 18 4.14 3.60 -4.15
N VAL A 19 5.46 3.40 -4.17
CA VAL A 19 6.24 3.34 -5.42
C VAL A 19 5.82 2.16 -6.29
N THR A 20 5.60 0.99 -5.69
CA THR A 20 5.13 -0.20 -6.41
C THR A 20 3.74 0.02 -7.01
N MET A 21 2.85 0.66 -6.25
CA MET A 21 1.52 1.04 -6.74
C MET A 21 1.62 2.04 -7.90
N ALA A 22 2.47 3.06 -7.77
CA ALA A 22 2.71 4.04 -8.83
C ALA A 22 3.27 3.39 -10.09
N PHE A 23 4.17 2.43 -9.95
CA PHE A 23 4.70 1.65 -11.06
C PHE A 23 3.61 0.81 -11.74
N MET A 24 2.73 0.15 -10.97
CA MET A 24 1.58 -0.55 -11.54
C MET A 24 0.65 0.40 -12.30
N ILE A 25 0.36 1.57 -11.73
CA ILE A 25 -0.49 2.56 -12.40
C ILE A 25 0.19 3.09 -13.65
N SER A 26 1.50 3.36 -13.66
CA SER A 26 2.23 3.86 -14.83
C SER A 26 2.21 2.86 -15.99
N THR A 27 2.33 1.58 -15.70
CA THR A 27 2.30 0.51 -16.71
C THR A 27 0.91 0.34 -17.32
N VAL A 28 -0.15 0.45 -16.51
CA VAL A 28 -1.55 0.39 -16.96
C VAL A 28 -1.96 1.66 -17.72
N SER A 29 -1.73 2.84 -17.12
CA SER A 29 -2.11 4.15 -17.68
C SER A 29 -1.23 4.62 -18.83
N ARG A 30 -0.07 3.99 -19.02
CA ARG A 30 0.92 4.32 -20.07
C ARG A 30 1.47 5.75 -19.96
N SER A 31 1.36 6.38 -18.80
CA SER A 31 1.85 7.74 -18.55
C SER A 31 2.43 7.86 -17.15
N SER A 32 3.68 8.31 -17.06
CA SER A 32 4.35 8.58 -15.78
C SER A 32 3.68 9.73 -15.04
N SER A 33 3.21 10.77 -15.73
CA SER A 33 2.51 11.91 -15.13
C SER A 33 1.18 11.50 -14.49
N ILE A 34 0.39 10.67 -15.18
CA ILE A 34 -0.89 10.14 -14.63
C ILE A 34 -0.60 9.27 -13.42
N ALA A 35 0.44 8.43 -13.48
CA ALA A 35 0.81 7.58 -12.37
C ALA A 35 1.16 8.36 -11.10
N ILE A 36 1.96 9.42 -11.23
CA ILE A 36 2.34 10.26 -10.09
C ILE A 36 1.08 10.93 -9.50
N ALA A 37 0.27 11.58 -10.34
CA ALA A 37 -0.94 12.27 -9.89
C ALA A 37 -1.93 11.31 -9.20
N LEU A 38 -2.18 10.15 -9.81
CA LEU A 38 -3.13 9.18 -9.28
C LEU A 38 -2.62 8.53 -8.00
N SER A 39 -1.32 8.21 -7.90
CA SER A 39 -0.75 7.60 -6.70
C SER A 39 -0.83 8.52 -5.49
N ILE A 40 -0.52 9.81 -5.69
CA ILE A 40 -0.66 10.82 -4.65
C ILE A 40 -2.14 10.98 -4.26
N GLY A 41 -3.03 11.10 -5.25
CA GLY A 41 -4.47 11.21 -5.00
C GLY A 41 -5.05 10.02 -4.22
N ILE A 42 -4.66 8.79 -4.60
CA ILE A 42 -5.06 7.56 -3.90
C ILE A 42 -4.45 7.52 -2.49
N MET A 43 -3.23 8.00 -2.28
CA MET A 43 -2.63 8.02 -0.93
C MET A 43 -3.41 8.92 0.03
N PHE A 44 -3.80 10.12 -0.41
CA PHE A 44 -4.62 11.03 0.40
C PHE A 44 -6.05 10.50 0.61
N ALA A 45 -6.69 10.01 -0.46
CA ALA A 45 -8.03 9.45 -0.36
C ALA A 45 -8.03 8.19 0.52
N GLY A 46 -7.07 7.29 0.30
CA GLY A 46 -6.99 6.02 0.98
C GLY A 46 -6.81 6.17 2.48
N THR A 47 -5.94 7.08 2.91
CA THR A 47 -5.74 7.39 4.34
C THR A 47 -6.94 8.08 4.98
N SER A 48 -7.72 8.84 4.21
CA SER A 48 -8.93 9.51 4.72
C SER A 48 -10.10 8.53 4.92
N ILE A 49 -10.20 7.49 4.09
CA ILE A 49 -11.32 6.52 4.15
C ILE A 49 -11.08 5.46 5.24
N VAL A 50 -9.84 5.22 5.66
CA VAL A 50 -9.45 4.32 6.78
C VAL A 50 -10.36 4.51 8.00
N GLY A 51 -10.51 5.75 8.49
CA GLY A 51 -11.35 6.04 9.66
C GLY A 51 -12.82 5.63 9.48
N PHE A 52 -13.37 5.81 8.27
CA PHE A 52 -14.73 5.40 7.92
C PHE A 52 -14.88 3.88 7.73
N LEU A 53 -13.83 3.22 7.25
CA LEU A 53 -13.80 1.78 7.03
C LEU A 53 -13.67 1.00 8.35
N SER A 54 -13.05 1.58 9.38
CA SER A 54 -12.78 0.93 10.68
C SER A 54 -13.99 0.21 11.32
N GLN A 55 -15.21 0.68 11.05
CA GLN A 55 -16.46 0.06 11.53
C GLN A 55 -16.76 -1.32 10.91
N TYR A 56 -16.13 -1.67 9.78
CA TYR A 56 -16.38 -2.91 9.06
C TYR A 56 -15.31 -3.97 9.36
N LYS A 57 -15.75 -5.20 9.62
CA LYS A 57 -14.84 -6.33 9.93
C LYS A 57 -13.84 -6.68 8.83
N TRP A 58 -14.14 -6.32 7.57
CA TRP A 58 -13.26 -6.57 6.42
C TRP A 58 -12.22 -5.46 6.21
N ALA A 59 -12.37 -4.30 6.87
CA ALA A 59 -11.47 -3.16 6.72
C ALA A 59 -10.03 -3.50 7.12
N LYS A 60 -9.83 -4.51 7.97
CA LYS A 60 -8.50 -5.06 8.27
C LYS A 60 -7.72 -5.52 7.03
N TYR A 61 -8.37 -5.84 5.92
CA TYR A 61 -7.67 -6.21 4.67
C TYR A 61 -7.42 -5.02 3.74
N TYR A 62 -7.94 -3.84 4.08
CA TYR A 62 -7.70 -2.64 3.29
C TYR A 62 -6.21 -2.30 3.27
N LEU A 63 -5.68 -2.00 2.09
CA LEU A 63 -4.24 -1.80 1.90
C LEU A 63 -3.71 -0.71 2.85
N PHE A 64 -4.32 0.47 2.85
CA PHE A 64 -3.80 1.62 3.61
C PHE A 64 -3.90 1.44 5.13
N GLU A 65 -4.80 0.59 5.64
CA GLU A 65 -4.82 0.19 7.06
C GLU A 65 -3.58 -0.63 7.45
N ASN A 66 -3.01 -1.37 6.49
CA ASN A 66 -1.86 -2.24 6.74
C ASN A 66 -0.53 -1.56 6.42
N THR A 67 -0.53 -0.55 5.56
CA THR A 67 0.68 0.14 5.11
C THR A 67 1.26 1.06 6.19
N ASP A 68 0.43 1.66 7.04
CA ASP A 68 0.91 2.42 8.20
C ASP A 68 1.26 1.47 9.36
N LEU A 69 2.54 1.10 9.46
CA LEU A 69 3.03 0.27 10.55
C LEU A 69 3.36 1.09 11.82
N THR A 70 3.35 2.42 11.74
CA THR A 70 3.70 3.29 12.88
C THR A 70 2.65 3.25 13.98
N GLN A 71 1.39 2.91 13.65
CA GLN A 71 0.31 2.68 14.61
C GLN A 71 0.67 1.64 15.69
N TYR A 72 1.53 0.67 15.37
CA TYR A 72 1.96 -0.36 16.32
C TYR A 72 3.01 0.13 17.32
N LEU A 73 3.65 1.28 17.09
CA LEU A 73 4.61 1.89 18.04
C LEU A 73 3.90 2.51 19.23
N ASN A 74 2.66 2.98 19.05
CA ASN A 74 1.88 3.67 20.07
C ASN A 74 0.92 2.73 20.82
N GLY A 75 0.89 1.45 20.48
CA GLY A 75 0.07 0.43 21.16
C GLY A 75 -1.43 0.50 20.84
N ALA A 76 -1.86 1.40 19.96
CA ALA A 76 -3.26 1.60 19.58
C ALA A 76 -3.46 1.37 18.07
N PRO A 77 -3.61 0.10 17.62
CA PRO A 77 -4.00 -0.16 16.25
C PRO A 77 -5.39 0.41 15.98
N ASN A 78 -5.61 0.94 14.77
CA ASN A 78 -6.87 1.58 14.38
C ASN A 78 -8.05 0.59 14.38
N ILE A 79 -7.76 -0.70 14.18
CA ILE A 79 -8.73 -1.80 14.21
C ILE A 79 -8.33 -2.80 15.30
N VAL A 80 -9.29 -3.13 16.18
CA VAL A 80 -9.10 -4.10 17.27
C VAL A 80 -8.76 -5.49 16.69
N GLY A 81 -7.66 -6.09 17.16
CA GLY A 81 -7.20 -7.43 16.75
C GLY A 81 -6.22 -7.44 15.58
N MET A 82 -5.80 -6.28 15.07
CA MET A 82 -4.69 -6.18 14.14
C MET A 82 -3.35 -6.40 14.85
N SER A 83 -2.45 -7.14 14.21
CA SER A 83 -1.09 -7.37 14.68
C SER A 83 -0.08 -6.98 13.60
N LEU A 84 1.12 -6.58 14.02
CA LEU A 84 2.20 -6.22 13.09
C LEU A 84 2.46 -7.34 12.06
N SER A 85 2.50 -8.60 12.51
CA SER A 85 2.72 -9.74 11.62
C SER A 85 1.59 -9.94 10.61
N PHE A 86 0.34 -9.60 10.96
CA PHE A 86 -0.77 -9.64 10.03
C PHE A 86 -0.61 -8.56 8.95
N SER A 87 -0.30 -7.32 9.33
CA SER A 87 -0.10 -6.25 8.35
C SER A 87 1.04 -6.50 7.39
N VAL A 88 2.17 -7.04 7.88
CA VAL A 88 3.30 -7.41 7.01
C VAL A 88 2.88 -8.47 5.99
N LYS A 89 2.10 -9.50 6.38
CA LYS A 89 1.59 -10.50 5.43
C LYS A 89 0.68 -9.89 4.37
N VAL A 90 -0.21 -8.98 4.76
CA VAL A 90 -1.11 -8.28 3.83
C VAL A 90 -0.32 -7.39 2.87
N ILE A 91 0.66 -6.64 3.37
CA ILE A 91 1.56 -5.82 2.54
C ILE A 91 2.25 -6.67 1.48
N ILE A 92 2.84 -7.81 1.88
CA ILE A 92 3.53 -8.72 0.95
C ILE A 92 2.55 -9.25 -0.11
N LEU A 93 1.33 -9.62 0.28
CA LEU A 93 0.31 -10.10 -0.66
C LEU A 93 -0.01 -9.04 -1.71
N TYR A 94 -0.26 -7.79 -1.31
CA TYR A 94 -0.52 -6.69 -2.24
C TYR A 94 0.69 -6.36 -3.12
N PHE A 95 1.90 -6.43 -2.57
CA PHE A 95 3.12 -6.26 -3.34
C PHE A 95 3.23 -7.27 -4.48
N VAL A 96 2.97 -8.54 -4.20
CA VAL A 96 2.96 -9.61 -5.21
C VAL A 96 1.85 -9.35 -6.25
N ILE A 97 0.64 -8.99 -5.82
CA ILE A 97 -0.48 -8.68 -6.72
C ILE A 97 -0.11 -7.55 -7.69
N PHE A 98 0.45 -6.45 -7.19
CA PHE A 98 0.84 -5.32 -8.04
C PHE A 98 1.90 -5.72 -9.08
N ASN A 99 2.93 -6.47 -8.68
CA ASN A 99 3.95 -6.95 -9.60
C ASN A 99 3.40 -7.93 -10.64
N VAL A 100 2.51 -8.85 -10.25
CA VAL A 100 1.85 -9.78 -11.17
C VAL A 100 0.97 -9.01 -12.16
N CYS A 101 0.17 -8.05 -11.69
CA CYS A 101 -0.65 -7.20 -12.56
C CYS A 101 0.21 -6.45 -13.58
N THR A 102 1.31 -5.84 -13.14
CA THR A 102 2.25 -5.17 -14.03
C THR A 102 2.83 -6.14 -15.07
N TRP A 103 3.28 -7.31 -14.64
CA TRP A 103 3.83 -8.32 -15.54
C TRP A 103 2.80 -8.81 -16.58
N LEU A 104 1.55 -9.02 -16.19
CA LEU A 104 0.48 -9.41 -17.11
C LEU A 104 0.20 -8.34 -18.17
N VAL A 105 0.24 -7.05 -17.79
CA VAL A 105 0.08 -5.93 -18.71
C VAL A 105 1.24 -5.86 -19.70
N PHE A 106 2.47 -6.11 -19.26
CA PHE A 106 3.63 -6.21 -20.15
C PHE A 106 3.50 -7.37 -21.13
N ARG A 107 3.17 -8.58 -20.65
CA ARG A 107 3.01 -9.74 -21.53
C ARG A 107 1.96 -9.55 -22.62
N LYS A 108 0.84 -8.89 -22.30
CA LYS A 108 -0.18 -8.58 -23.32
C LYS A 108 0.34 -7.63 -24.40
N LYS A 109 1.24 -6.70 -24.05
CA LYS A 109 1.86 -5.78 -25.01
C LYS A 109 2.87 -6.50 -25.91
N ASP A 110 3.70 -7.37 -25.36
CA ASP A 110 4.71 -8.10 -26.15
C ASP A 110 4.08 -9.03 -27.20
N VAL A 111 2.82 -9.43 -27.02
CA VAL A 111 2.07 -10.26 -28.00
C VAL A 111 1.37 -9.41 -29.08
N THR A 112 1.21 -8.10 -28.87
CA THR A 112 0.51 -7.19 -29.80
C THR A 112 1.47 -6.33 -30.63
N ALA A 113 2.74 -6.25 -30.23
CA ALA A 113 3.81 -5.56 -30.95
C ALA A 113 4.45 -6.47 -32.01
#